data_AF-A0A286TT63-F1
#
_entry.id   AF-A0A286TT63-F1
#
_cell.length_a   1.000
_cell.length_b   1.000
_cell.length_c   1.000
_cell.angle_alpha   90.00
_cell.angle_beta   90.00
_cell.angle_gamma   90.00
#
_symmetry.space_group_name_H-M   'P 1'
#
loop_
_entity.id
_entity.type
_entity.pdbx_description
1 polymer ?
#
loop_
_entity_poly.entity_id
_entity_poly.type
_entity_poly.pdbx_seq_one_letter_code
_entity_poly.pdbx_strand_id
1 'polypeptide(L)'
;MSTGALHFHFPSKDLLAREVEAVATVSVQRLVVREGAGGGGLQLLVDVSGDLVAALAVDPVLRAGFELGGDPSRKSAEGPGRWWGEWVYALLREAQGAGELARGVSPEAAAVAVVASVAGLGRLASRHRVRSSSHLVEQFWALLLPGLAAPSRRRPVLPGPRSAGTGRTPG
;
A
#
# COMPACT_ATOMS: atom_id res chain seq x y z
N MET A 1 5.68 15.18 50.89
CA MET A 1 5.82 14.91 49.44
C MET A 1 5.95 13.41 49.29
N SER A 2 4.94 12.74 48.73
CA SER A 2 5.07 11.32 48.37
C SER A 2 5.43 11.23 46.90
N THR A 3 6.72 11.04 46.64
CA THR A 3 7.27 10.74 45.32
C THR A 3 7.20 9.23 45.17
N GLY A 4 6.13 8.71 44.56
CA GLY A 4 5.96 7.25 44.53
C GLY A 4 4.64 6.78 43.94
N ALA A 5 4.15 7.40 42.87
CA ALA A 5 3.17 6.73 42.03
C ALA A 5 3.93 5.66 41.22
N LEU A 6 3.75 4.41 41.62
CA LEU A 6 4.30 3.22 40.97
C LEU A 6 4.11 3.30 39.44
N HIS A 7 5.22 3.47 38.72
CA HIS A 7 5.30 3.04 37.34
C HIS A 7 5.17 1.52 37.35
N PHE A 8 3.95 1.01 37.21
CA PHE A 8 3.72 -0.36 36.82
C PHE A 8 4.19 -0.53 35.37
N HIS A 9 5.50 -0.57 35.15
CA HIS A 9 6.04 -1.23 33.97
C HIS A 9 5.72 -2.70 34.18
N PHE A 10 4.77 -3.21 33.42
CA PHE A 10 4.54 -4.63 33.29
C PHE A 10 5.36 -5.06 32.06
N PRO A 11 6.55 -5.67 32.23
CA PRO A 11 7.28 -6.28 31.13
C PRO A 11 6.37 -7.14 30.24
N SER A 12 5.34 -7.78 30.81
CA SER A 12 4.34 -8.55 30.08
C SER A 12 3.48 -7.74 29.10
N LYS A 13 3.16 -6.48 29.38
CA LYS A 13 2.38 -5.62 28.46
C LYS A 13 3.22 -5.12 27.30
N ASP A 14 4.45 -4.70 27.59
CA ASP A 14 5.39 -4.24 26.57
C ASP A 14 5.81 -5.40 25.66
N LEU A 15 6.07 -6.58 26.24
CA LEU A 15 6.33 -7.81 25.47
C LEU A 15 5.12 -8.21 24.63
N LEU A 16 3.92 -8.28 25.21
CA LEU A 16 2.71 -8.61 24.46
C LEU A 16 2.48 -7.63 23.29
N ALA A 17 2.68 -6.33 23.51
CA ALA A 17 2.57 -5.33 22.46
C ALA A 17 3.57 -5.58 21.31
N ARG A 18 4.83 -5.91 21.63
CA ARG A 18 5.85 -6.27 20.63
C ARG A 18 5.48 -7.53 19.86
N GLU A 19 4.95 -8.55 20.54
CA GLU A 19 4.50 -9.78 19.88
C GLU A 19 3.32 -9.51 18.93
N VAL A 20 2.36 -8.67 19.34
CA VAL A 20 1.26 -8.24 18.48
C VAL A 20 1.78 -7.48 17.26
N GLU A 21 2.73 -6.56 17.44
CA GLU A 21 3.38 -5.83 16.34
C GLU A 21 4.14 -6.76 15.40
N ALA A 22 4.86 -7.76 15.93
CA ALA A 22 5.60 -8.73 15.13
C ALA A 22 4.66 -9.60 14.30
N VAL A 23 3.61 -10.16 14.92
CA VAL A 23 2.58 -10.95 14.23
C VAL A 23 1.90 -10.12 13.15
N ALA A 24 1.50 -8.88 13.45
CA ALA A 24 0.89 -7.98 12.48
C ALA A 24 1.84 -7.67 11.32
N THR A 25 3.13 -7.41 11.59
CA THR A 25 4.14 -7.14 10.55
C THR A 25 4.30 -8.32 9.61
N VAL A 26 4.37 -9.54 10.15
CA VAL A 26 4.43 -10.77 9.36
C VAL A 26 3.17 -10.94 8.51
N SER A 27 1.98 -10.60 9.03
CA SER A 27 0.74 -10.64 8.25
C SER A 27 0.79 -9.68 7.05
N VAL A 28 1.25 -8.43 7.23
CA VAL A 28 1.41 -7.48 6.11
C VAL A 28 2.42 -7.99 5.09
N GLN A 29 3.56 -8.51 5.53
CA GLN A 29 4.58 -9.10 4.64
C GLN A 29 4.02 -10.25 3.79
N ARG A 30 3.18 -11.11 4.38
CA ARG A 30 2.53 -12.21 3.64
C ARG A 30 1.57 -11.70 2.58
N LEU A 31 0.83 -10.61 2.84
CA LEU A 31 -0.04 -10.00 1.82
C LEU A 31 0.79 -9.54 0.63
N VAL A 32 1.90 -8.83 0.87
CA VAL A 32 2.81 -8.37 -0.19
C VAL A 32 3.37 -9.54 -1.01
N VAL A 33 3.78 -10.63 -0.36
CA VAL A 33 4.31 -11.81 -1.05
C VAL A 33 3.22 -12.51 -1.88
N ARG A 34 1.99 -12.56 -1.38
CA ARG A 34 0.86 -13.22 -2.06
C ARG A 34 0.48 -12.54 -3.37
N GLU A 35 0.48 -11.22 -3.39
CA GLU A 35 0.21 -10.43 -4.61
C GLU A 35 1.41 -10.42 -5.60
N GLY A 36 2.44 -11.22 -5.34
CA GLY A 36 3.72 -11.25 -6.05
C GLY A 36 3.66 -11.22 -7.59
N ALA A 37 4.61 -10.44 -8.14
CA ALA A 37 5.04 -10.19 -9.53
C ALA A 37 4.09 -10.59 -10.68
N GLY A 38 3.04 -9.78 -10.88
CA GLY A 38 2.18 -9.85 -12.06
C GLY A 38 1.64 -8.49 -12.48
N GLY A 39 2.49 -7.48 -12.68
CA GLY A 39 2.05 -6.13 -13.06
C GLY A 39 3.13 -5.06 -12.89
N GLY A 40 2.79 -3.80 -13.18
CA GLY A 40 3.62 -2.64 -12.82
C GLY A 40 3.57 -2.35 -11.32
N GLY A 41 4.55 -1.61 -10.79
CA GLY A 41 4.63 -1.27 -9.37
C GLY A 41 3.39 -0.56 -8.82
N LEU A 42 2.72 0.27 -9.64
CA LEU A 42 1.46 0.91 -9.24
C LEU A 42 0.30 -0.08 -9.10
N GLN A 43 0.23 -1.11 -9.94
CA GLN A 43 -0.82 -2.13 -9.84
C GLN A 43 -0.63 -2.96 -8.57
N LEU A 44 0.61 -3.39 -8.28
CA LEU A 44 0.93 -4.09 -7.05
C LEU A 44 0.54 -3.28 -5.80
N LEU A 45 0.77 -1.96 -5.83
CA LEU A 45 0.39 -1.08 -4.74
C LEU A 45 -1.14 -1.03 -4.53
N VAL A 46 -1.91 -1.00 -5.63
CA VAL A 46 -3.38 -1.04 -5.59
C VAL A 46 -3.85 -2.35 -4.95
N ASP A 47 -3.36 -3.49 -5.43
CA ASP A 47 -3.81 -4.81 -5.01
C ASP A 47 -3.52 -5.05 -3.51
N VAL A 48 -2.26 -4.84 -3.10
CA VAL A 48 -1.85 -5.01 -1.69
C VAL A 48 -2.60 -4.06 -0.77
N SER A 49 -2.88 -2.82 -1.19
CA SER A 49 -3.65 -1.89 -0.36
C SER A 49 -5.11 -2.33 -0.16
N GLY A 50 -5.73 -2.93 -1.17
CA GLY A 50 -7.07 -3.51 -1.09
C GLY A 50 -7.13 -4.62 -0.06
N ASP A 51 -6.17 -5.54 -0.15
CA ASP A 51 -6.04 -6.64 0.80
C ASP A 51 -5.73 -6.19 2.21
N LEU A 52 -4.87 -5.18 2.37
CA LEU A 52 -4.54 -4.64 3.67
C LEU A 52 -5.77 -3.98 4.33
N VAL A 53 -6.57 -3.21 3.58
CA VAL A 53 -7.81 -2.62 4.11
C VAL A 53 -8.82 -3.71 4.47
N ALA A 54 -8.97 -4.74 3.63
CA ALA A 54 -9.84 -5.87 3.91
C ALA A 54 -9.41 -6.63 5.17
N ALA A 55 -8.10 -6.89 5.33
CA ALA A 55 -7.54 -7.54 6.50
C ALA A 55 -7.73 -6.68 7.76
N LEU A 56 -7.47 -5.37 7.70
CA LEU A 56 -7.70 -4.44 8.81
C LEU A 56 -9.18 -4.39 9.23
N ALA A 57 -10.11 -4.61 8.31
CA ALA A 57 -11.54 -4.62 8.64
C ALA A 57 -11.94 -5.80 9.54
N VAL A 58 -11.27 -6.95 9.41
CA VAL A 58 -11.68 -8.23 10.04
C VAL A 58 -10.72 -8.74 11.10
N ASP A 59 -9.42 -8.45 11.00
CA ASP A 59 -8.39 -8.95 11.91
C ASP A 59 -8.12 -7.95 13.06
N PRO A 60 -8.52 -8.25 14.31
CA PRO A 60 -8.24 -7.38 15.45
C PRO A 60 -6.76 -7.34 15.83
N VAL A 61 -5.97 -8.39 15.57
CA VAL A 61 -4.53 -8.42 15.88
C VAL A 61 -3.79 -7.48 14.93
N LEU A 62 -4.12 -7.54 13.63
CA LEU A 62 -3.57 -6.63 12.64
C LEU A 62 -3.89 -5.17 13.01
N ARG A 63 -5.15 -4.86 13.36
CA ARG A 63 -5.54 -3.52 13.83
C ARG A 63 -4.75 -3.07 15.05
N ALA A 64 -4.67 -3.91 16.07
CA ALA A 64 -3.93 -3.60 17.29
C ALA A 64 -2.45 -3.33 16.97
N GLY A 65 -1.82 -4.10 16.08
CA GLY A 65 -0.44 -3.87 15.65
C GLY A 65 -0.22 -2.51 14.99
N PHE A 66 -1.17 -2.05 14.15
CA PHE A 66 -1.11 -0.71 13.56
C PHE A 66 -1.38 0.41 14.58
N GLU A 67 -2.29 0.19 15.53
CA GLU A 67 -2.61 1.17 16.58
C GLU A 67 -1.48 1.33 17.61
N LEU A 68 -0.81 0.24 17.99
CA LEU A 68 0.30 0.23 18.94
C LEU A 68 1.53 0.99 18.46
N GLY A 69 1.82 0.95 17.15
CA GLY A 69 2.92 1.70 16.54
C GLY A 69 2.64 3.19 16.38
N GLY A 70 1.37 3.61 16.48
CA GLY A 70 0.95 5.02 16.44
C GLY A 70 0.91 5.70 17.80
N ASP A 71 1.17 4.97 18.89
CA ASP A 71 1.14 5.50 20.26
C ASP A 71 2.44 6.27 20.58
N PRO A 72 2.41 7.61 20.70
CA PRO A 72 3.60 8.41 20.97
C PRO A 72 4.19 8.17 22.37
N SER A 73 3.47 7.49 23.26
CA SER A 73 3.98 7.10 24.58
C SER A 73 4.89 5.85 24.52
N ARG A 74 4.84 5.09 23.42
CA ARG A 74 5.70 3.91 23.21
C ARG A 74 6.99 4.32 22.51
N LYS A 75 8.13 3.87 23.06
CA LYS A 75 9.46 4.13 22.49
C LYS A 75 9.79 3.26 21.26
N SER A 76 8.92 2.31 20.91
CA SER A 76 9.13 1.45 19.74
C SER A 76 8.63 2.17 18.50
N ALA A 77 9.56 2.58 17.63
CA ALA A 77 9.22 3.03 16.28
C ALA A 77 8.99 1.85 15.32
N GLU A 78 9.25 0.61 15.76
CA GLU A 78 9.12 -0.60 14.93
C GLU A 78 7.67 -1.11 14.95
N GLY A 79 7.23 -1.70 13.83
CA GLY A 79 5.89 -2.26 13.71
C GLY A 79 5.36 -2.29 12.28
N PRO A 80 4.12 -2.81 12.10
CA PRO A 80 3.55 -3.03 10.77
C PRO A 80 3.35 -1.74 9.99
N GLY A 81 3.01 -0.63 10.67
CA GLY A 81 2.83 0.68 10.04
C GLY A 81 4.13 1.26 9.48
N ARG A 82 5.24 1.17 10.22
CA ARG A 82 6.56 1.61 9.75
C ARG A 82 7.02 0.76 8.58
N TRP A 83 6.91 -0.57 8.71
CA TRP A 83 7.28 -1.50 7.64
C TRP A 83 6.47 -1.25 6.37
N TRP A 84 5.15 -1.07 6.49
CA TRP A 84 4.26 -0.73 5.38
C TRP A 84 4.69 0.57 4.70
N GLY A 85 4.98 1.62 5.47
CA GLY A 85 5.43 2.90 4.91
C GLY A 85 6.75 2.80 4.15
N GLU A 86 7.72 2.06 4.68
CA GLU A 86 9.00 1.80 4.00
C GLU A 86 8.80 1.02 2.71
N TRP A 87 7.95 -0.01 2.72
CA TRP A 87 7.64 -0.81 1.54
C TRP A 87 6.94 0.01 0.45
N VAL A 88 5.91 0.80 0.80
CA VAL A 88 5.21 1.69 -0.15
C VAL A 88 6.18 2.68 -0.77
N TYR A 89 7.05 3.29 0.03
CA TYR A 89 8.04 4.23 -0.47
C TYR A 89 9.02 3.57 -1.44
N ALA A 90 9.57 2.41 -1.09
CA ALA A 90 10.47 1.65 -1.95
C ALA A 90 9.80 1.32 -3.30
N LEU A 91 8.56 0.81 -3.26
CA LEU A 91 7.79 0.47 -4.45
C LEU A 91 7.53 1.68 -5.35
N LEU A 92 7.17 2.84 -4.77
CA LEU A 92 6.96 4.07 -5.53
C LEU A 92 8.26 4.60 -6.14
N ARG A 93 9.40 4.45 -5.47
CA ARG A 93 10.71 4.78 -6.05
C ARG A 93 11.04 3.89 -7.24
N GLU A 94 10.77 2.59 -7.14
CA GLU A 94 10.97 1.65 -8.25
C GLU A 94 10.06 2.01 -9.43
N ALA A 95 8.77 2.28 -9.18
CA ALA A 95 7.82 2.74 -10.17
C ALA A 95 8.26 4.05 -10.84
N GLN A 96 8.88 4.97 -10.09
CA GLN A 96 9.46 6.19 -10.66
C GLN A 96 10.61 5.86 -11.62
N GLY A 97 11.53 4.98 -11.21
CA GLY A 97 12.64 4.52 -12.04
C GLY A 97 12.19 3.80 -13.32
N ALA A 98 11.07 3.07 -13.25
CA ALA A 98 10.43 2.41 -14.38
C ALA A 98 9.61 3.36 -15.28
N GLY A 99 9.45 4.63 -14.89
CA GLY A 99 8.64 5.60 -15.62
C GLY A 99 7.13 5.40 -15.49
N GLU A 100 6.67 4.67 -14.48
CA GLU A 100 5.27 4.47 -14.16
C GLU A 100 4.65 5.67 -13.43
N LEU A 101 5.44 6.48 -12.73
CA LEU A 101 4.94 7.68 -12.06
C LEU A 101 4.86 8.89 -12.99
N ALA A 102 3.81 9.72 -12.82
CA ALA A 102 3.65 10.97 -13.53
C ALA A 102 4.83 11.94 -13.26
N ARG A 103 5.15 12.75 -14.28
CA ARG A 103 6.26 13.71 -14.19
C ARG A 103 5.94 14.75 -13.10
N GLY A 104 6.82 14.90 -12.12
CA GLY A 104 6.66 15.84 -11.00
C GLY A 104 6.07 15.24 -9.72
N VAL A 105 5.66 13.96 -9.74
CA VAL A 105 5.27 13.23 -8.53
C VAL A 105 6.51 12.87 -7.71
N SER A 106 6.53 13.28 -6.44
CA SER A 106 7.51 12.82 -5.46
C SER A 106 7.06 11.48 -4.88
N PRO A 107 7.90 10.42 -4.95
CA PRO A 107 7.61 9.14 -4.29
C PRO A 107 7.40 9.29 -2.79
N GLU A 108 8.11 10.20 -2.13
CA GLU A 108 7.97 10.50 -0.70
C GLU A 108 6.56 11.04 -0.39
N ALA A 109 6.13 12.08 -1.11
CA ALA A 109 4.81 12.68 -0.90
C ALA A 109 3.69 11.71 -1.24
N ALA A 110 3.85 10.93 -2.32
CA ALA A 110 2.90 9.89 -2.70
C ALA A 110 2.82 8.77 -1.64
N ALA A 111 3.94 8.34 -1.07
CA ALA A 111 3.97 7.33 -0.02
C ALA A 111 3.21 7.81 1.23
N VAL A 112 3.44 9.05 1.67
CA VAL A 112 2.72 9.63 2.82
C VAL A 112 1.21 9.63 2.57
N ALA A 113 0.78 10.07 1.38
CA ALA A 113 -0.64 10.09 1.03
C ALA A 113 -1.26 8.69 1.03
N VAL A 114 -0.61 7.72 0.38
CA VAL A 114 -1.11 6.34 0.28
C VAL A 114 -1.18 5.68 1.66
N VAL A 115 -0.13 5.80 2.47
CA VAL A 115 -0.09 5.22 3.83
C VAL A 115 -1.19 5.80 4.71
N ALA A 116 -1.35 7.12 4.72
CA ALA A 116 -2.38 7.79 5.51
C ALA A 116 -3.80 7.39 5.06
N SER A 117 -4.04 7.34 3.75
CA SER A 117 -5.32 6.95 3.19
C SER A 117 -5.68 5.50 3.49
N VAL A 118 -4.77 4.55 3.30
CA VAL A 118 -5.01 3.12 3.59
C VAL A 118 -5.31 2.89 5.07
N ALA A 119 -4.57 3.54 5.97
CA ALA A 119 -4.85 3.46 7.40
C ALA A 119 -6.24 4.04 7.74
N GLY A 120 -6.62 5.17 7.14
CA GLY A 120 -7.94 5.77 7.29
C GLY A 120 -9.07 4.89 6.77
N LEU A 121 -8.88 4.28 5.60
CA LEU A 121 -9.83 3.35 4.97
C LEU A 121 -10.03 2.09 5.82
N GLY A 122 -8.96 1.50 6.36
CA GLY A 122 -9.05 0.36 7.28
C GLY A 122 -9.87 0.68 8.55
N ARG A 123 -9.70 1.88 9.10
CA ARG A 123 -10.50 2.36 10.24
C ARG A 123 -11.98 2.57 9.89
N LEU A 124 -12.28 3.10 8.70
CA LEU A 124 -13.66 3.25 8.24
C LEU A 124 -14.31 1.89 8.00
N ALA A 125 -13.60 0.97 7.34
CA ALA A 125 -14.10 -0.37 7.03
C ALA A 125 -14.44 -1.18 8.30
N SER A 126 -13.59 -1.10 9.33
CA SER A 126 -13.80 -1.79 10.62
C SER A 126 -14.99 -1.23 11.42
N ARG A 127 -15.26 0.08 11.36
CA ARG A 127 -16.35 0.72 12.14
C ARG A 127 -17.74 0.44 11.58
N HIS A 128 -17.87 0.45 10.26
CA HIS A 128 -19.19 0.46 9.62
C HIS A 128 -19.69 -0.94 9.22
N ARG A 129 -18.94 -2.02 9.49
CA ARG A 129 -19.15 -3.35 8.87
C ARG A 129 -19.52 -3.18 7.38
N VAL A 130 -18.82 -2.28 6.69
CA VAL A 130 -19.17 -1.90 5.32
C VAL A 130 -19.14 -3.17 4.49
N ARG A 131 -20.24 -3.47 3.78
CA ARG A 131 -20.37 -4.68 2.96
C ARG A 131 -19.32 -4.80 1.84
N SER A 132 -18.47 -3.81 1.64
CA SER A 132 -17.38 -3.89 0.66
C SER A 132 -16.26 -2.90 1.01
N SER A 133 -15.27 -3.34 1.79
CA SER A 133 -13.96 -2.68 1.88
C SER A 133 -13.34 -2.46 0.49
N SER A 134 -13.61 -3.38 -0.45
CA SER A 134 -13.21 -3.29 -1.86
C SER A 134 -13.68 -1.99 -2.50
N HIS A 135 -14.96 -1.62 -2.35
CA HIS A 135 -15.51 -0.42 -2.99
C HIS A 135 -14.88 0.88 -2.49
N LEU A 136 -14.48 0.95 -1.22
CA LEU A 136 -13.83 2.15 -0.68
C LEU A 136 -12.42 2.31 -1.25
N VAL A 137 -11.69 1.20 -1.38
CA VAL A 137 -10.34 1.19 -1.94
C VAL A 137 -10.37 1.45 -3.45
N GLU A 138 -11.31 0.84 -4.16
CA GLU A 138 -11.55 1.08 -5.59
C GLU A 138 -11.81 2.57 -5.87
N GLN A 139 -12.72 3.21 -5.11
CA GLN A 139 -13.02 4.63 -5.26
C GLN A 139 -11.81 5.52 -4.96
N PHE A 140 -11.04 5.19 -3.92
CA PHE A 140 -9.81 5.90 -3.60
C PHE A 140 -8.79 5.84 -4.76
N TRP A 141 -8.52 4.66 -5.31
CA TRP A 141 -7.57 4.52 -6.40
C TRP A 141 -8.07 5.09 -7.72
N ALA A 142 -9.37 5.02 -8.00
CA ALA A 142 -9.96 5.67 -9.17
C ALA A 142 -9.72 7.19 -9.17
N LEU A 143 -9.64 7.81 -7.98
CA LEU A 143 -9.32 9.23 -7.81
C LEU A 143 -7.81 9.52 -7.82
N LEU A 144 -7.00 8.65 -7.20
CA LEU A 144 -5.56 8.90 -7.03
C LEU A 144 -4.73 8.53 -8.27
N LEU A 145 -5.03 7.40 -8.93
CA LEU A 145 -4.24 6.87 -10.05
C LEU A 145 -4.07 7.87 -11.21
N PRO A 146 -5.10 8.64 -11.64
CA PRO A 146 -4.94 9.59 -12.75
C PRO A 146 -3.89 10.68 -12.51
N GLY A 147 -3.67 11.06 -11.25
CA GLY A 147 -2.63 12.03 -10.86
C GLY A 147 -1.28 11.40 -10.53
N LEU A 148 -1.27 10.09 -10.22
CA LEU A 148 -0.09 9.36 -9.81
C LEU A 148 0.63 8.68 -10.98
N ALA A 149 -0.12 8.09 -11.90
CA ALA A 149 0.40 7.31 -13.01
C ALA A 149 0.84 8.18 -14.19
N ALA A 150 1.97 7.83 -14.80
CA ALA A 150 2.39 8.41 -16.06
C ALA A 150 1.30 8.18 -17.13
N PRO A 151 1.01 9.18 -17.99
CA PRO A 151 0.08 8.99 -19.09
C PRO A 151 0.51 7.78 -19.92
N SER A 152 -0.39 6.80 -20.06
CA SER A 152 -0.15 5.55 -20.76
C SER A 152 0.43 5.82 -22.15
N ARG A 153 1.74 5.62 -22.32
CA ARG A 153 2.40 5.64 -23.64
C ARG A 153 2.12 4.35 -24.42
N ARG A 154 0.90 3.79 -24.33
CA ARG A 154 0.47 2.77 -25.29
C ARG A 154 0.33 3.47 -26.63
N ARG A 155 1.43 3.53 -27.37
CA ARG A 155 1.45 3.92 -28.78
C ARG A 155 0.47 2.96 -29.48
N PRO A 156 -0.55 3.47 -30.19
CA PRO A 156 -1.35 2.62 -31.05
C PRO A 156 -0.37 1.92 -32.00
N VAL A 157 -0.28 0.60 -31.91
CA VAL A 157 0.27 -0.18 -33.01
C VAL A 157 -0.76 -0.05 -34.12
N LEU A 158 -0.60 1.00 -34.95
CA LEU A 158 -1.31 1.07 -36.21
C LEU A 158 -0.79 -0.10 -37.06
N PRO A 159 -1.66 -1.03 -37.50
CA PRO A 159 -1.26 -1.98 -38.52
C PRO A 159 -0.82 -1.15 -39.74
N GLY A 160 0.47 -1.22 -40.08
CA GLY A 160 0.98 -0.56 -41.27
C GLY A 160 0.23 -1.06 -42.52
N PRO A 161 -0.03 -0.21 -43.52
CA PRO A 161 -0.69 -0.65 -44.74
C PRO A 161 0.15 -1.77 -45.36
N ARG A 162 -0.48 -2.94 -45.55
CA ARG A 162 0.09 -4.02 -46.34
C ARG A 162 0.36 -3.45 -47.73
N SER A 163 1.63 -3.21 -48.05
CA SER A 163 2.07 -2.94 -49.41
C SER A 163 1.79 -4.21 -50.22
N ALA A 164 0.61 -4.29 -50.83
CA ALA A 164 0.35 -5.23 -51.91
C ALA A 164 1.23 -4.77 -53.08
N GLY A 165 2.38 -5.44 -53.20
CA GLY A 165 3.36 -5.19 -54.22
C GLY A 165 2.72 -5.18 -55.60
N THR A 166 2.88 -4.06 -56.27
CA THR A 166 2.74 -3.93 -57.72
C THR A 166 3.79 -4.82 -58.39
N GLY A 167 3.43 -6.05 -58.72
CA GLY A 167 4.18 -6.90 -59.65
C GLY A 167 3.63 -6.72 -61.06
N ARG A 168 4.10 -5.70 -61.78
CA ARG A 168 3.87 -5.54 -63.22
C ARG A 168 4.98 -6.30 -63.97
N THR A 169 4.59 -7.33 -64.75
CA THR A 169 5.03 -7.76 -66.12
C THR A 169 6.54 -7.88 -66.44
N PRO A 170 7.03 -8.78 -67.35
CA PRO A 170 6.48 -9.03 -68.70
C PRO A 170 6.66 -10.46 -69.27
N GLY A 171 6.07 -10.72 -70.45
CA GLY A 171 6.24 -11.92 -71.26
C GLY A 171 5.02 -12.24 -72.11
#